data_AF-A0A2D4K2C4-F1
#
_entry.id   AF-A0A2D4K2C4-F1
#
_cell.length_a   1.000
_cell.length_b   1.000
_cell.length_c   1.000
_cell.angle_alpha   90.00
_cell.angle_beta   90.00
_cell.angle_gamma   90.00
#
_symmetry.space_group_name_H-M   'P 1'
#
loop_
_entity.id
_entity.type
_entity.pdbx_description
1 polymer ?
#
loop_
_entity_poly.entity_id
_entity_poly.type
_entity_poly.pdbx_seq_one_letter_code
_entity_poly.pdbx_strand_id
1 'polypeptide(L)'
;SVMLGRKSGVSTRIAKEFPNIVIWHCLNHRLQLVLDDSIKEIMHVNHFKIFIDKVYTIFHQSNKNQIELAKISKQLGIEIMKIGSVLGPRWAACSLRSTLAVWRAYPALHHYFHSDEKYLGMAARLENTNFITDLALMIDILNEISYLSNALQAKNVDIIKAEKLVMGSIKAFQMLGKEKGPYEKKVDELILSETFKNIKFVKNDRFTGLPRERLLKNIIMNLRKKLMDCEHLKTDCSRFQDRNKLQFFKFLEPDYWNIEEIGVPWKAGEEELLIFNDIFNYQIDINDYRDFVENVLENSQKYAIPQSIQRAKNIIRTIPVSSAEVEMVFSNMNIICSQNTSHLTVSNISNIMTISLIGLPLKEWDPILTAERWLKVNQTADDAQLKMKIASEDINQKAIWKYLT
;
A
#
# COMPACT_ATOMS: atom_id res chain seq x y z
N SER A 1 6.04 -7.80 12.07
CA SER A 1 4.59 -7.63 12.35
C SER A 1 4.26 -8.21 13.72
N VAL A 2 3.47 -7.52 14.54
CA VAL A 2 2.96 -8.02 15.84
C VAL A 2 2.05 -9.25 15.63
N MET A 3 1.37 -9.32 14.48
CA MET A 3 0.42 -10.38 14.14
C MET A 3 1.07 -11.76 13.84
N LEU A 4 2.39 -11.81 13.69
CA LEU A 4 3.14 -13.03 13.35
C LEU A 4 4.08 -13.49 14.47
N GLY A 5 3.85 -13.05 15.70
CA GLY A 5 4.67 -13.46 16.84
C GLY A 5 4.69 -14.97 17.02
N ARG A 6 5.88 -15.57 17.18
CA ARG A 6 6.07 -17.04 17.22
C ARG A 6 5.30 -17.78 18.32
N LYS A 7 4.97 -17.13 19.43
CA LYS A 7 4.34 -17.77 20.61
C LYS A 7 2.85 -17.46 20.76
N SER A 8 2.42 -16.26 20.36
CA SER A 8 1.06 -15.76 20.59
C SER A 8 0.49 -14.94 19.43
N GLY A 9 1.18 -14.91 18.29
CA GLY A 9 0.71 -14.24 17.08
C GLY A 9 -0.55 -14.89 16.51
N VAL A 10 -1.31 -14.09 15.78
CA VAL A 10 -2.55 -14.52 15.12
C VAL A 10 -2.28 -15.67 14.15
N SER A 11 -1.20 -15.60 13.37
CA SER A 11 -0.83 -16.70 12.46
C SER A 11 -0.58 -18.03 13.19
N THR A 12 0.12 -18.00 14.33
CA THR A 12 0.41 -19.20 15.13
C THR A 12 -0.86 -19.81 15.72
N ARG A 13 -1.84 -18.98 16.11
CA ARG A 13 -3.12 -19.47 16.61
C ARG A 13 -3.96 -20.10 15.51
N ILE A 14 -4.07 -19.43 14.36
CA ILE A 14 -4.84 -19.95 13.22
C ILE A 14 -4.21 -21.22 12.66
N ALA A 15 -2.88 -21.30 12.57
CA ALA A 15 -2.19 -22.50 12.09
C ALA A 15 -2.41 -23.74 12.97
N LYS A 16 -2.72 -23.57 14.26
CA LYS A 16 -3.09 -24.70 15.15
C LYS A 16 -4.47 -25.26 14.81
N GLU A 17 -5.41 -24.43 14.41
CA GLU A 17 -6.77 -24.85 14.06
C GLU A 17 -6.89 -25.30 12.60
N PHE A 18 -6.07 -24.73 11.71
CA PHE A 18 -6.07 -25.02 10.28
C PHE A 18 -4.65 -25.43 9.83
N PRO A 19 -4.28 -26.72 9.95
CA PRO A 19 -2.93 -27.20 9.65
C PRO A 19 -2.48 -26.98 8.20
N ASN A 20 -3.44 -26.80 7.28
CA ASN A 20 -3.18 -26.59 5.86
C ASN A 20 -3.19 -25.10 5.48
N ILE A 21 -3.25 -24.18 6.45
CA ILE A 21 -3.28 -22.75 6.14
C ILE A 21 -1.93 -22.29 5.58
N VAL A 22 -2.01 -21.43 4.56
CA VAL A 22 -0.87 -20.71 4.02
C VAL A 22 -0.80 -19.33 4.67
N ILE A 23 0.25 -19.07 5.43
CA ILE A 23 0.52 -17.74 5.98
C ILE A 23 1.26 -16.93 4.92
N TRP A 24 0.69 -15.80 4.50
CA TRP A 24 1.23 -14.97 3.43
C TRP A 24 1.40 -13.51 3.87
N HIS A 25 2.55 -12.91 3.60
CA HIS A 25 2.71 -11.46 3.74
C HIS A 25 2.09 -10.74 2.54
N CYS A 26 1.12 -9.86 2.79
CA CYS A 26 0.57 -8.98 1.76
C CYS A 26 1.67 -8.11 1.13
N LEU A 27 1.53 -7.80 -0.16
CA LEU A 27 2.52 -7.05 -0.94
C LEU A 27 2.70 -5.63 -0.43
N ASN A 28 1.65 -5.00 0.11
CA ASN A 28 1.77 -3.70 0.78
C ASN A 28 2.70 -3.74 1.99
N HIS A 29 2.63 -4.79 2.81
CA HIS A 29 3.55 -4.94 3.93
C HIS A 29 4.97 -5.18 3.44
N ARG A 30 5.15 -5.98 2.38
CA ARG A 30 6.47 -6.19 1.76
C ARG A 30 7.05 -4.90 1.20
N LEU A 31 6.23 -4.07 0.52
CA LEU A 31 6.63 -2.75 0.04
C LEU A 31 7.10 -1.85 1.19
N GLN A 32 6.40 -1.87 2.33
CA GLN A 32 6.83 -1.14 3.52
C GLN A 32 8.23 -1.63 3.99
N LEU A 33 8.44 -2.94 4.06
CA LEU A 33 9.72 -3.53 4.47
C LEU A 33 10.86 -3.30 3.46
N VAL A 34 10.55 -3.13 2.17
CA VAL A 34 11.53 -2.73 1.15
C VAL A 34 12.13 -1.38 1.48
N LEU A 35 11.25 -0.43 1.82
CA LEU A 35 11.61 0.95 2.03
C LEU A 35 12.33 1.14 3.35
N ASP A 36 11.82 0.52 4.42
CA ASP A 36 12.45 0.55 5.73
C ASP A 36 13.91 0.07 5.65
N ASP A 37 14.18 -0.97 4.86
CA ASP A 37 15.52 -1.51 4.71
C ASP A 37 16.40 -0.66 3.79
N SER A 38 15.86 -0.16 2.66
CA SER A 38 16.59 0.77 1.80
C SER A 38 17.03 2.05 2.53
N ILE A 39 16.21 2.51 3.49
CA ILE A 39 16.48 3.73 4.27
C ILE A 39 17.48 3.47 5.39
N LYS A 40 17.36 2.34 6.09
CA LYS A 40 18.33 1.97 7.15
C LYS A 40 19.76 1.88 6.61
N GLU A 41 19.93 1.40 5.38
CA GLU A 41 21.23 1.29 4.73
C GLU A 41 21.82 2.64 4.30
N ILE A 42 21.02 3.71 4.24
CA ILE A 42 21.43 5.03 3.74
C ILE A 42 21.23 6.07 4.83
N MET A 43 22.28 6.25 5.65
CA MET A 43 22.30 7.17 6.79
C MET A 43 21.85 8.60 6.44
N HIS A 44 22.11 9.08 5.22
CA HIS A 44 21.69 10.40 4.74
C HIS A 44 20.17 10.60 4.77
N VAL A 45 19.38 9.55 4.50
CA VAL A 45 17.92 9.62 4.56
C VAL A 45 17.43 9.81 6.00
N ASN A 46 18.15 9.29 7.00
CA ASN A 46 17.84 9.54 8.41
C ASN A 46 18.02 11.02 8.76
N HIS A 47 19.07 11.68 8.26
CA HIS A 47 19.25 13.11 8.47
C HIS A 47 18.11 13.92 7.84
N PHE A 48 17.66 13.57 6.64
CA PHE A 48 16.50 14.19 5.98
C PHE A 48 15.24 14.03 6.82
N LYS A 49 14.93 12.80 7.22
CA LYS A 49 13.79 12.46 8.08
C LYS A 49 13.80 13.27 9.38
N ILE A 50 14.93 13.31 10.09
CA ILE A 50 15.07 14.05 11.36
C ILE A 50 14.71 15.52 11.17
N PHE A 51 15.06 16.13 10.03
CA PHE A 51 14.68 17.51 9.77
C PHE A 51 13.18 17.68 9.61
N ILE A 52 12.52 16.87 8.78
CA ILE A 52 11.07 16.95 8.59
C ILE A 52 10.33 16.70 9.92
N ASP A 53 10.79 15.71 10.71
CA ASP A 53 10.22 15.43 12.03
C ASP A 53 10.42 16.58 13.03
N LYS A 54 11.56 17.29 12.97
CA LYS A 54 11.79 18.51 13.77
C LYS A 54 10.85 19.64 13.35
N VAL A 55 10.67 19.86 12.05
CA VAL A 55 9.69 20.84 11.53
C VAL A 55 8.30 20.50 12.06
N TYR A 56 7.88 19.24 11.91
CA TYR A 56 6.62 18.76 12.47
C TYR A 56 6.50 19.04 13.97
N THR A 57 7.51 18.69 14.76
CA THR A 57 7.51 18.86 16.22
C THR A 57 7.35 20.33 16.63
N ILE A 58 8.08 21.25 15.97
CA ILE A 58 8.04 22.69 16.27
C ILE A 58 6.64 23.27 16.09
N PHE A 59 5.93 22.87 15.03
CA PHE A 59 4.61 23.42 14.74
C PHE A 59 3.49 22.62 15.38
N HIS A 60 3.60 21.29 15.49
CA HIS A 60 2.57 20.45 16.11
C HIS A 60 2.40 20.74 17.61
N GLN A 61 3.50 21.01 18.32
CA GLN A 61 3.49 21.22 19.76
C GLN A 61 3.10 22.65 20.19
N SER A 62 3.07 23.62 19.26
CA SER A 62 2.87 25.04 19.58
C SER A 62 1.85 25.69 18.65
N ASN A 63 0.64 25.96 19.18
CA ASN A 63 -0.38 26.74 18.47
C ASN A 63 0.13 28.16 18.14
N LYS A 64 0.98 28.74 19.00
CA LYS A 64 1.61 30.04 18.73
C LYS A 64 2.45 30.00 17.45
N ASN A 65 3.29 28.97 17.30
CA ASN A 65 4.15 28.80 16.12
C ASN A 65 3.32 28.57 14.85
N GLN A 66 2.20 27.84 14.95
CA GLN A 66 1.27 27.66 13.83
C GLN A 66 0.63 28.98 13.38
N ILE A 67 0.18 29.80 14.34
CA ILE A 67 -0.43 31.11 14.05
C ILE A 67 0.60 32.03 13.39
N GLU A 68 1.84 32.03 13.88
CA GLU A 68 2.91 32.85 13.33
C GLU A 68 3.31 32.42 11.92
N LEU A 69 3.47 31.11 11.70
CA LEU A 69 3.72 30.57 10.36
C LEU A 69 2.56 30.90 9.39
N ALA A 70 1.31 30.85 9.85
CA ALA A 70 0.15 31.22 9.05
C ALA A 70 0.14 32.71 8.68
N LYS A 71 0.59 33.60 9.59
CA LYS A 71 0.75 35.03 9.29
C LYS A 71 1.80 35.26 8.20
N ILE A 72 2.97 34.64 8.34
CA ILE A 72 4.06 34.72 7.35
C ILE A 72 3.57 34.18 6.00
N SER A 73 2.87 33.06 6.01
CA SER A 73 2.34 32.47 4.78
C SER A 73 1.33 33.35 4.07
N LYS A 74 0.44 34.00 4.84
CA LYS A 74 -0.54 34.96 4.30
C LYS A 74 0.16 36.17 3.66
N GLN A 75 1.25 36.64 4.26
CA GLN A 75 2.06 37.74 3.69
C GLN A 75 2.74 37.32 2.38
N LEU A 76 3.19 36.07 2.28
CA LEU A 76 3.83 35.51 1.10
C LEU A 76 2.85 34.97 0.05
N GLY A 77 1.54 35.01 0.31
CA GLY A 77 0.52 34.45 -0.59
C GLY A 77 0.57 32.92 -0.72
N ILE A 78 1.12 32.22 0.28
CA ILE A 78 1.30 30.76 0.28
C ILE A 78 0.16 30.10 1.05
N GLU A 79 -0.36 28.99 0.51
CA GLU A 79 -1.30 28.13 1.23
C GLU A 79 -0.54 27.01 1.97
N ILE A 80 -0.63 26.98 3.30
CA ILE A 80 0.02 25.93 4.11
C ILE A 80 -0.87 24.70 4.21
N MET A 81 -0.32 23.58 3.78
CA MET A 81 -0.84 22.26 4.15
C MET A 81 -0.39 21.90 5.56
N LYS A 82 -1.24 21.18 6.32
CA LYS A 82 -0.84 20.63 7.62
C LYS A 82 0.41 19.76 7.47
N ILE A 83 1.52 20.21 8.05
CA ILE A 83 2.76 19.45 8.12
C ILE A 83 2.53 18.28 9.09
N GLY A 84 2.72 17.05 8.60
CA GLY A 84 2.61 15.82 9.39
C GLY A 84 4.00 15.29 9.78
N SER A 85 4.03 14.23 10.58
CA SER A 85 5.26 13.50 10.86
C SER A 85 5.66 12.63 9.67
N VAL A 86 6.94 12.29 9.59
CA VAL A 86 7.45 11.21 8.75
C VAL A 86 7.40 9.94 9.62
N LEU A 87 6.86 8.84 9.11
CA LEU A 87 6.64 7.55 9.82
C LEU A 87 5.45 7.43 10.76
N GLY A 88 4.26 7.41 10.16
CA GLY A 88 3.14 6.62 10.68
C GLY A 88 3.10 5.20 10.08
N PRO A 89 2.14 4.35 10.49
CA PRO A 89 1.91 3.00 9.95
C PRO A 89 1.74 2.96 8.41
N ARG A 90 1.42 4.09 7.78
CA ARG A 90 1.30 4.30 6.33
C ARG A 90 2.42 5.20 5.82
N TRP A 91 3.66 4.75 6.03
CA TRP A 91 4.87 5.56 5.88
C TRP A 91 4.92 6.35 4.57
N ALA A 92 4.69 5.72 3.42
CA ALA A 92 4.85 6.38 2.11
C ALA A 92 3.89 7.57 1.93
N ALA A 93 2.59 7.37 2.15
CA ALA A 93 1.58 8.40 1.96
C ALA A 93 1.71 9.54 3.00
N CYS A 94 2.01 9.21 4.25
CA CYS A 94 2.28 10.22 5.29
C CYS A 94 3.54 11.03 4.96
N SER A 95 4.63 10.36 4.59
CA SER A 95 5.88 11.01 4.26
C SER A 95 5.74 11.91 3.03
N LEU A 96 5.05 11.46 1.98
CA LEU A 96 4.77 12.26 0.80
C LEU A 96 4.00 13.54 1.14
N ARG A 97 2.94 13.42 1.96
CA ARG A 97 2.16 14.57 2.41
C ARG A 97 3.02 15.56 3.18
N SER A 98 3.87 15.07 4.08
CA SER A 98 4.75 15.90 4.91
C SER A 98 5.83 16.58 4.08
N THR A 99 6.46 15.88 3.13
CA THR A 99 7.48 16.48 2.24
C THR A 99 6.87 17.50 1.27
N LEU A 100 5.68 17.22 0.71
CA LEU A 100 4.94 18.19 -0.10
C LEU A 100 4.53 19.43 0.69
N ALA A 101 4.13 19.27 1.96
CA ALA A 101 3.80 20.39 2.83
C ALA A 101 5.03 21.27 3.09
N VAL A 102 6.20 20.67 3.36
CA VAL A 102 7.46 21.41 3.52
C VAL A 102 7.87 22.09 2.21
N TRP A 103 7.72 21.40 1.07
CA TRP A 103 8.00 21.98 -0.25
C TRP A 103 7.17 23.23 -0.55
N ARG A 104 5.86 23.19 -0.27
CA ARG A 104 4.97 24.34 -0.47
C ARG A 104 5.23 25.46 0.52
N ALA A 105 5.48 25.12 1.79
CA ALA A 105 5.72 26.08 2.85
C ALA A 105 7.18 26.57 2.90
N TYR A 106 8.05 26.17 1.96
CA TYR A 106 9.50 26.37 2.06
C TYR A 106 9.91 27.82 2.33
N PRO A 107 9.39 28.84 1.61
CA PRO A 107 9.75 30.24 1.87
C PRO A 107 9.25 30.75 3.22
N ALA A 108 8.03 30.35 3.61
CA ALA A 108 7.46 30.71 4.91
C ALA A 108 8.23 30.07 6.08
N LEU A 109 8.67 28.82 5.92
CA LEU A 109 9.50 28.10 6.88
C LEU A 109 10.87 28.76 7.03
N HIS A 110 11.52 29.13 5.92
CA HIS A 110 12.80 29.84 5.95
C HIS A 110 12.66 31.18 6.67
N HIS A 111 11.68 32.00 6.31
CA HIS A 111 11.44 33.29 6.97
C HIS A 111 11.22 33.12 8.47
N TYR A 112 10.40 32.15 8.89
CA TYR A 112 10.15 31.87 10.30
C TYR A 112 11.43 31.48 11.04
N PHE A 113 12.21 30.53 10.50
CA PHE A 113 13.44 30.06 11.15
C PHE A 113 14.57 31.08 11.13
N HIS A 114 14.59 31.98 10.15
CA HIS A 114 15.59 33.05 10.07
C HIS A 114 15.27 34.21 11.03
N SER A 115 14.00 34.38 11.40
CA SER A 115 13.55 35.47 12.30
C SER A 115 13.81 35.21 13.78
N ASP A 116 14.04 33.94 14.17
CA ASP A 116 14.27 33.53 15.56
C ASP A 116 15.64 32.87 15.68
N GLU A 117 16.51 33.46 16.51
CA GLU A 117 17.88 32.99 16.76
C GLU A 117 17.94 31.51 17.19
N LYS A 118 16.89 31.01 17.83
CA LYS A 118 16.77 29.60 18.23
C LYS A 118 16.81 28.62 17.06
N TYR A 119 16.39 29.07 15.87
CA TYR A 119 16.18 28.20 14.70
C TYR A 119 17.15 28.48 13.55
N LEU A 120 18.22 29.25 13.76
CA LEU A 120 19.22 29.54 12.72
C LEU A 120 19.80 28.29 12.06
N GLY A 121 19.99 27.20 12.82
CA GLY A 121 20.42 25.92 12.25
C GLY A 121 19.40 25.27 11.30
N MET A 122 18.11 25.51 11.50
CA MET A 122 17.04 25.07 10.59
C MET A 122 16.99 25.96 9.35
N ALA A 123 17.16 27.29 9.50
CA ALA A 123 17.27 28.23 8.39
C ALA A 123 18.48 27.90 7.50
N ALA A 124 19.67 27.71 8.08
CA ALA A 124 20.89 27.34 7.37
C ALA A 124 20.76 26.02 6.60
N ARG A 125 19.88 25.13 7.05
CA ARG A 125 19.59 23.88 6.34
C ARG A 125 18.67 24.09 5.15
N LEU A 126 17.69 24.98 5.23
CA LEU A 126 16.88 25.43 4.09
C LEU A 126 17.68 26.30 3.10
N GLU A 127 18.74 26.94 3.55
CA GLU A 127 19.65 27.67 2.67
C GLU A 127 20.60 26.73 1.91
N ASN A 128 20.69 25.45 2.26
CA ASN A 128 21.58 24.53 1.55
C ASN A 128 20.97 24.04 0.24
N THR A 129 21.67 24.26 -0.88
CA THR A 129 21.25 23.79 -2.22
C THR A 129 21.06 22.26 -2.28
N ASN A 130 21.83 21.51 -1.51
CA ASN A 130 21.65 20.05 -1.41
C ASN A 130 20.29 19.72 -0.81
N PHE A 131 19.82 20.47 0.18
CA PHE A 131 18.57 20.13 0.88
C PHE A 131 17.33 20.32 -0.01
N ILE A 132 17.23 21.40 -0.80
CA ILE A 132 16.11 21.57 -1.74
C ILE A 132 16.12 20.50 -2.84
N THR A 133 17.31 20.11 -3.32
CA THR A 133 17.48 19.03 -4.30
C THR A 133 17.09 17.68 -3.69
N ASP A 134 17.52 17.39 -2.47
CA ASP A 134 17.18 16.19 -1.72
C ASP A 134 15.67 16.10 -1.44
N LEU A 135 15.04 17.22 -1.10
CA LEU A 135 13.60 17.31 -0.90
C LEU A 135 12.84 17.00 -2.18
N ALA A 136 13.29 17.54 -3.33
CA ALA A 136 12.71 17.24 -4.63
C ALA A 136 12.85 15.75 -5.00
N LEU A 137 14.05 15.19 -4.86
CA LEU A 137 14.31 13.76 -5.09
C LEU A 137 13.43 12.87 -4.21
N MET A 138 13.32 13.19 -2.91
CA MET A 138 12.49 12.43 -1.98
C MET A 138 11.00 12.51 -2.35
N ILE A 139 10.51 13.65 -2.84
CA ILE A 139 9.13 13.78 -3.31
C ILE A 139 8.90 12.91 -4.56
N ASP A 140 9.82 12.92 -5.52
CA ASP A 140 9.72 12.09 -6.72
C ASP A 140 9.71 10.59 -6.37
N ILE A 141 10.58 10.17 -5.44
CA ILE A 141 10.60 8.79 -4.92
C ILE A 141 9.29 8.44 -4.18
N LEU A 142 8.85 9.30 -3.26
CA LEU A 142 7.66 9.05 -2.44
C LEU A 142 6.36 9.07 -3.26
N ASN A 143 6.31 9.84 -4.36
CA ASN A 143 5.18 9.83 -5.30
C ASN A 143 5.00 8.44 -5.92
N GLU A 144 6.07 7.88 -6.49
CA GLU A 144 6.03 6.55 -7.13
C GLU A 144 5.67 5.44 -6.11
N ILE A 145 6.28 5.51 -4.92
CA ILE A 145 5.97 4.55 -3.84
C ILE A 145 4.50 4.68 -3.40
N SER A 146 4.01 5.90 -3.21
CA SER A 146 2.63 6.13 -2.77
C SER A 146 1.64 5.67 -3.82
N TYR A 147 1.95 5.87 -5.10
CA TYR A 147 1.18 5.33 -6.22
C TYR A 147 1.11 3.80 -6.14
N LEU A 148 2.26 3.12 -6.07
CA LEU A 148 2.33 1.67 -5.98
C LEU A 148 1.57 1.14 -4.75
N SER A 149 1.77 1.75 -3.58
CA SER A 149 1.11 1.33 -2.35
C SER A 149 -0.42 1.43 -2.44
N ASN A 150 -0.94 2.54 -2.97
CA ASN A 150 -2.38 2.72 -3.17
C ASN A 150 -2.93 1.74 -4.22
N ALA A 151 -2.18 1.53 -5.31
CA ALA A 151 -2.58 0.59 -6.36
C ALA A 151 -2.68 -0.84 -5.82
N LEU A 152 -1.71 -1.29 -5.00
CA LEU A 152 -1.75 -2.61 -4.37
C LEU A 152 -2.88 -2.77 -3.34
N GLN A 153 -3.39 -1.68 -2.75
CA GLN A 153 -4.53 -1.70 -1.81
C GLN A 153 -5.91 -1.71 -2.48
N ALA A 154 -5.97 -1.52 -3.80
CA ALA A 154 -7.25 -1.49 -4.49
C ALA A 154 -7.95 -2.87 -4.43
N LYS A 155 -9.27 -2.85 -4.27
CA LYS A 155 -10.10 -4.06 -4.08
C LYS A 155 -10.04 -5.06 -5.24
N ASN A 156 -9.70 -4.60 -6.44
CA ASN A 156 -9.72 -5.39 -7.68
C ASN A 156 -8.31 -5.66 -8.23
N VAL A 157 -7.36 -5.96 -7.35
CA VAL A 157 -5.97 -6.26 -7.72
C VAL A 157 -5.62 -7.67 -7.31
N ASP A 158 -5.45 -8.53 -8.30
CA ASP A 158 -4.86 -9.86 -8.16
C ASP A 158 -3.32 -9.78 -8.19
N ILE A 159 -2.68 -10.91 -7.86
CA ILE A 159 -1.22 -11.01 -7.77
C ILE A 159 -0.50 -10.75 -9.11
N ILE A 160 -1.15 -11.02 -10.24
CA ILE A 160 -0.58 -10.84 -11.58
C ILE A 160 -0.53 -9.34 -11.90
N LYS A 161 -1.66 -8.65 -11.72
CA LYS A 161 -1.74 -7.20 -11.87
C LYS A 161 -0.81 -6.50 -10.89
N ALA A 162 -0.70 -7.02 -9.67
CA ALA A 162 0.23 -6.50 -8.67
C ALA A 162 1.70 -6.61 -9.11
N GLU A 163 2.13 -7.74 -9.68
CA GLU A 163 3.49 -7.88 -10.21
C GLU A 163 3.75 -6.89 -11.37
N LYS A 164 2.79 -6.73 -12.27
CA LYS A 164 2.89 -5.73 -13.37
C LYS A 164 3.06 -4.31 -12.82
N LEU A 165 2.32 -3.95 -11.77
CA LEU A 165 2.47 -2.65 -11.09
C LEU A 165 3.87 -2.49 -10.49
N VAL A 166 4.39 -3.51 -9.81
CA VAL A 166 5.75 -3.49 -9.23
C VAL A 166 6.82 -3.35 -10.32
N MET A 167 6.68 -4.08 -11.43
CA MET A 167 7.59 -3.98 -12.57
C MET A 167 7.52 -2.59 -13.22
N GLY A 168 6.33 -1.98 -13.28
CA GLY A 168 6.14 -0.59 -13.68
C GLY A 168 6.92 0.38 -12.80
N SER A 169 6.79 0.27 -11.48
CA SER A 169 7.54 1.12 -10.54
C SER A 169 9.04 0.90 -10.60
N ILE A 170 9.51 -0.33 -10.79
CA ILE A 170 10.94 -0.61 -11.01
C ILE A 170 11.44 0.14 -12.25
N LYS A 171 10.70 0.11 -13.36
CA LYS A 171 11.03 0.86 -14.57
C LYS A 171 11.03 2.38 -14.31
N ALA A 172 10.05 2.89 -13.57
CA ALA A 172 9.99 4.30 -13.18
C ALA A 172 11.23 4.73 -12.38
N PHE A 173 11.67 3.94 -11.39
CA PHE A 173 12.91 4.21 -10.65
C PHE A 173 14.17 4.11 -11.52
N GLN A 174 14.20 3.18 -12.49
CA GLN A 174 15.30 3.09 -13.45
C GLN A 174 15.39 4.34 -14.34
N MET A 175 14.24 4.90 -14.75
CA MET A 175 14.19 6.17 -15.48
C MET A 175 14.61 7.34 -14.60
N LEU A 176 14.13 7.41 -13.35
CA LEU A 176 14.58 8.40 -12.37
C LEU A 176 16.10 8.30 -12.08
N GLY A 177 16.69 7.11 -12.25
CA GLY A 177 18.14 6.94 -12.19
C GLY A 177 18.91 7.58 -13.35
N LYS A 178 18.26 7.75 -14.51
CA LYS A 178 18.86 8.31 -15.73
C LYS A 178 18.56 9.79 -15.93
N GLU A 179 17.39 10.26 -15.48
CA GLU A 179 16.95 11.64 -15.63
C GLU A 179 16.39 12.22 -14.33
N LYS A 180 16.37 13.56 -14.23
CA LYS A 180 15.73 14.28 -13.11
C LYS A 180 14.22 14.00 -13.09
N GLY A 181 13.67 13.79 -11.91
CA GLY A 181 12.24 13.62 -11.73
C GLY A 181 11.45 14.93 -11.90
N PRO A 182 10.11 14.88 -11.90
CA PRO A 182 9.24 16.04 -12.07
C PRO A 182 9.51 17.19 -11.09
N TYR A 183 9.78 16.90 -9.82
CA TYR A 183 10.08 17.94 -8.82
C TYR A 183 11.53 18.41 -8.94
N GLU A 184 12.45 17.51 -9.24
CA GLU A 184 13.86 17.87 -9.43
C GLU A 184 14.08 18.82 -10.62
N LYS A 185 13.31 18.63 -11.70
CA LYS A 185 13.32 19.53 -12.86
C LYS A 185 12.88 20.96 -12.50
N LYS A 186 12.07 21.13 -11.45
CA LYS A 186 11.56 22.44 -10.98
C LYS A 186 12.52 23.18 -10.04
N VAL A 187 13.54 22.52 -9.50
CA VAL A 187 14.43 23.11 -8.49
C VAL A 187 15.12 24.36 -9.04
N ASP A 188 15.68 24.27 -10.25
CA ASP A 188 16.44 25.35 -10.86
C ASP A 188 15.53 26.58 -11.13
N GLU A 189 14.30 26.35 -11.62
CA GLU A 189 13.29 27.40 -11.82
C GLU A 189 12.81 28.02 -10.50
N LEU A 190 12.63 27.20 -9.45
CA LEU A 190 12.18 27.68 -8.14
C LEU A 190 13.22 28.55 -7.46
N ILE A 191 14.49 28.18 -7.53
CA ILE A 191 15.59 28.97 -6.96
C ILE A 191 15.65 30.37 -7.60
N LEU A 192 15.33 30.47 -8.90
CA LEU A 192 15.31 31.73 -9.64
C LEU A 192 14.00 32.52 -9.47
N SER A 193 12.96 31.91 -8.88
CA SER A 193 11.65 32.54 -8.75
C SER A 193 11.64 33.66 -7.70
N GLU A 194 10.78 34.66 -7.90
CA GLU A 194 10.60 35.77 -6.95
C GLU A 194 10.19 35.28 -5.55
N THR A 195 9.50 34.14 -5.45
CA THR A 195 9.08 33.53 -4.18
C THR A 195 10.27 33.08 -3.31
N PHE A 196 11.40 32.73 -3.93
CA PHE A 196 12.61 32.24 -3.24
C PHE A 196 13.73 33.27 -3.19
N LYS A 197 13.53 34.46 -3.75
CA LYS A 197 14.53 35.53 -3.88
C LYS A 197 15.18 35.96 -2.56
N ASN A 198 14.47 35.83 -1.45
CA ASN A 198 14.96 36.17 -0.12
C ASN A 198 15.79 35.05 0.54
N ILE A 199 15.88 33.88 -0.08
CA ILE A 199 16.67 32.74 0.40
C ILE A 199 18.00 32.72 -0.33
N LYS A 200 19.10 32.93 0.41
CA LYS A 200 20.45 32.82 -0.15
C LYS A 200 20.89 31.36 -0.15
N PHE A 201 20.73 30.70 -1.30
CA PHE A 201 21.19 29.32 -1.44
C PHE A 201 22.72 29.23 -1.44
N VAL A 202 23.26 28.44 -0.51
CA VAL A 202 24.69 28.20 -0.34
C VAL A 202 25.01 26.72 -0.40
N LYS A 203 26.19 26.38 -0.90
CA LYS A 203 26.75 25.05 -0.71
C LYS A 203 27.35 24.96 0.68
N ASN A 204 26.91 23.98 1.46
CA ASN A 204 27.43 23.73 2.80
C ASN A 204 27.75 22.24 2.96
N ASP A 205 29.04 21.94 3.06
CA ASP A 205 29.56 20.57 3.13
C ASP A 205 29.21 19.86 4.45
N ARG A 206 28.74 20.59 5.48
CA ARG A 206 28.23 19.98 6.72
C ARG A 206 26.98 19.13 6.48
N PHE A 207 26.21 19.43 5.44
CA PHE A 207 25.07 18.61 5.02
C PHE A 207 25.34 18.04 3.64
N THR A 208 25.86 16.81 3.63
CA THR A 208 26.04 16.03 2.41
C THR A 208 24.68 15.70 1.81
N GLY A 209 24.57 15.87 0.49
CA GLY A 209 23.36 15.51 -0.25
C GLY A 209 23.07 14.01 -0.20
N LEU A 210 21.84 13.64 -0.52
CA LEU A 210 21.45 12.25 -0.63
C LEU A 210 22.26 11.57 -1.75
N PRO A 211 22.82 10.37 -1.52
CA PRO A 211 23.53 9.64 -2.56
C PRO A 211 22.52 9.05 -3.55
N ARG A 212 22.07 9.87 -4.51
CA ARG A 212 20.99 9.57 -5.49
C ARG A 212 21.10 8.19 -6.10
N GLU A 213 22.22 7.90 -6.77
CA GLU A 213 22.41 6.65 -7.51
C GLU A 213 22.35 5.43 -6.58
N ARG A 214 23.00 5.53 -5.42
CA ARG A 214 22.98 4.47 -4.40
C ARG A 214 21.58 4.26 -3.84
N LEU A 215 20.84 5.34 -3.58
CA LEU A 215 19.47 5.29 -3.07
C LEU A 215 18.52 4.61 -4.07
N LEU A 216 18.51 5.05 -5.32
CA LEU A 216 17.64 4.48 -6.35
C LEU A 216 18.01 3.02 -6.65
N LYS A 217 19.30 2.71 -6.74
CA LYS A 217 19.78 1.33 -6.92
C LYS A 217 19.35 0.42 -5.78
N ASN A 218 19.43 0.90 -4.54
CA ASN A 218 19.00 0.14 -3.37
C ASN A 218 17.49 -0.12 -3.38
N ILE A 219 16.68 0.91 -3.66
CA ILE A 219 15.22 0.77 -3.79
C ILE A 219 14.89 -0.27 -4.87
N ILE A 220 15.48 -0.18 -6.06
CA ILE A 220 15.25 -1.13 -7.16
C ILE A 220 15.63 -2.56 -6.75
N MET A 221 16.80 -2.73 -6.12
CA MET A 221 17.26 -4.04 -5.67
C MET A 221 16.31 -4.65 -4.65
N ASN A 222 15.86 -3.88 -3.66
CA ASN A 222 14.94 -4.36 -2.63
C ASN A 222 13.53 -4.61 -3.19
N LEU A 223 13.03 -3.80 -4.12
CA LEU A 223 11.76 -4.06 -4.81
C LEU A 223 11.82 -5.41 -5.56
N ARG A 224 12.90 -5.65 -6.31
CA ARG A 224 13.14 -6.94 -7.01
C ARG A 224 13.26 -8.10 -6.04
N LYS A 225 13.94 -7.88 -4.91
CA LYS A 225 14.15 -8.92 -3.91
C LYS A 225 12.86 -9.25 -3.18
N LYS A 226 12.09 -8.29 -2.66
CA LYS A 226 11.09 -8.61 -1.62
C LYS A 226 9.64 -8.69 -2.08
N LEU A 227 9.25 -8.11 -3.21
CA LEU A 227 7.82 -8.10 -3.57
C LEU A 227 7.35 -9.45 -4.10
N MET A 228 8.20 -10.20 -4.82
CA MET A 228 7.83 -11.52 -5.37
C MET A 228 8.57 -12.71 -4.75
N ASP A 229 9.48 -12.45 -3.80
CA ASP A 229 10.22 -13.49 -3.08
C ASP A 229 9.41 -14.03 -1.89
N CYS A 230 9.53 -15.33 -1.71
CA CYS A 230 8.86 -16.10 -0.68
C CYS A 230 9.80 -16.48 0.47
N GLU A 231 11.00 -15.89 0.56
CA GLU A 231 12.02 -16.23 1.56
C GLU A 231 11.53 -16.17 3.02
N HIS A 232 10.57 -15.30 3.33
CA HIS A 232 9.94 -15.20 4.66
C HIS A 232 9.00 -16.39 4.99
N LEU A 233 8.53 -17.12 3.98
CA LEU A 233 7.73 -18.34 4.10
C LEU A 233 8.59 -19.57 4.49
N LYS A 234 9.91 -19.40 4.65
CA LYS A 234 10.81 -20.44 5.15
C LYS A 234 10.72 -20.66 6.67
N THR A 235 9.93 -19.86 7.39
CA THR A 235 9.77 -20.05 8.85
C THR A 235 8.82 -21.21 9.18
N ASP A 236 9.04 -21.86 10.32
CA ASP A 236 8.58 -23.19 10.78
C ASP A 236 7.08 -23.56 10.68
N CYS A 237 6.22 -22.70 10.11
CA CYS A 237 4.76 -22.85 10.09
C CYS A 237 4.14 -22.81 8.67
N SER A 238 4.93 -22.88 7.60
CA SER A 238 4.41 -22.87 6.23
C SER A 238 5.01 -24.01 5.40
N ARG A 239 4.19 -24.66 4.57
CA ARG A 239 4.56 -25.65 3.53
C ARG A 239 5.54 -25.12 2.46
N PHE A 240 6.13 -23.96 2.67
CA PHE A 240 6.95 -23.19 1.73
C PHE A 240 8.45 -23.27 2.06
N GLN A 241 8.88 -24.29 2.80
CA GLN A 241 10.22 -24.39 3.38
C GLN A 241 11.36 -24.33 2.34
N ASP A 242 11.11 -24.62 1.06
CA ASP A 242 12.16 -24.85 0.07
C ASP A 242 12.13 -24.03 -1.23
N ARG A 243 11.23 -23.05 -1.39
CA ARG A 243 10.97 -22.50 -2.74
C ARG A 243 10.94 -20.97 -2.75
N ASN A 244 11.91 -20.38 -3.45
CA ASN A 244 12.24 -18.96 -3.37
C ASN A 244 11.29 -18.03 -4.14
N LYS A 245 10.42 -18.51 -5.04
CA LYS A 245 9.60 -17.63 -5.89
C LYS A 245 8.30 -18.35 -6.30
N LEU A 246 7.19 -17.63 -6.41
CA LEU A 246 5.95 -18.15 -7.00
C LEU A 246 6.06 -18.27 -8.53
N GLN A 247 7.15 -18.81 -9.08
CA GLN A 247 7.43 -18.75 -10.52
C GLN A 247 6.34 -19.43 -11.38
N PHE A 248 5.65 -20.43 -10.83
CA PHE A 248 4.48 -21.07 -11.42
C PHE A 248 3.41 -20.11 -11.99
N PHE A 249 3.20 -18.89 -11.45
CA PHE A 249 2.22 -17.99 -12.07
C PHE A 249 2.64 -17.54 -13.47
N LYS A 250 3.95 -17.44 -13.75
CA LYS A 250 4.48 -17.07 -15.07
C LYS A 250 4.13 -18.11 -16.11
N PHE A 251 4.08 -19.36 -15.71
CA PHE A 251 3.73 -20.49 -16.58
C PHE A 251 2.22 -20.63 -16.79
N LEU A 252 1.39 -19.94 -16.00
CA LEU A 252 -0.07 -19.90 -16.19
C LEU A 252 -0.56 -18.59 -16.83
N GLU A 253 0.35 -17.64 -17.07
CA GLU A 253 0.05 -16.35 -17.70
C GLU A 253 0.89 -16.14 -18.97
N PRO A 254 0.26 -16.28 -20.17
CA PRO A 254 0.93 -16.15 -21.47
C PRO A 254 1.71 -14.84 -21.67
N ASP A 255 1.27 -13.74 -21.06
CA ASP A 255 1.94 -12.42 -21.14
C ASP A 255 3.41 -12.44 -20.67
N TYR A 256 3.81 -13.47 -19.90
CA TYR A 256 5.19 -13.63 -19.42
C TYR A 256 6.05 -14.52 -20.30
N TRP A 257 5.47 -15.17 -21.31
CA TRP A 257 6.19 -16.14 -22.12
C TRP A 257 7.00 -15.40 -23.18
N ASN A 258 8.32 -15.54 -23.11
CA ASN A 258 9.18 -15.06 -24.19
C ASN A 258 9.20 -16.12 -25.30
N ILE A 259 8.17 -16.09 -26.15
CA ILE A 259 7.94 -17.09 -27.21
C ILE A 259 9.13 -17.13 -28.19
N GLU A 260 9.87 -16.02 -28.33
CA GLU A 260 11.03 -15.91 -29.22
C GLU A 260 12.32 -16.55 -28.64
N GLU A 261 12.40 -16.73 -27.32
CA GLU A 261 13.61 -17.26 -26.64
C GLU A 261 13.49 -18.73 -26.20
N ILE A 262 12.29 -19.30 -26.16
CA ILE A 262 12.04 -20.62 -25.55
C ILE A 262 11.75 -21.67 -26.62
N GLY A 263 12.66 -22.63 -26.80
CA GLY A 263 12.45 -23.79 -27.68
C GLY A 263 11.43 -24.81 -27.17
N VAL A 264 11.11 -24.82 -25.85
CA VAL A 264 10.15 -25.76 -25.24
C VAL A 264 9.53 -25.21 -23.92
N PRO A 265 8.42 -24.45 -23.96
CA PRO A 265 7.84 -23.84 -22.75
C PRO A 265 7.24 -24.83 -21.75
N TRP A 266 6.79 -26.01 -22.22
CA TRP A 266 6.08 -26.96 -21.37
C TRP A 266 6.97 -27.63 -20.33
N LYS A 267 8.23 -27.98 -20.64
CA LYS A 267 9.08 -28.75 -19.71
C LYS A 267 9.42 -27.98 -18.44
N ALA A 268 9.77 -26.70 -18.57
CA ALA A 268 10.00 -25.82 -17.41
C ALA A 268 8.69 -25.54 -16.65
N GLY A 269 7.57 -25.45 -17.38
CA GLY A 269 6.25 -25.29 -16.77
C GLY A 269 5.82 -26.50 -15.94
N GLU A 270 6.01 -27.71 -16.45
CA GLU A 270 5.64 -28.96 -15.76
C GLU A 270 6.27 -29.09 -14.37
N GLU A 271 7.55 -28.73 -14.22
CA GLU A 271 8.23 -28.72 -12.91
C GLU A 271 7.59 -27.71 -11.94
N GLU A 272 7.21 -26.54 -12.42
CA GLU A 272 6.56 -25.49 -11.64
C GLU A 272 5.08 -25.83 -11.31
N LEU A 273 4.41 -26.61 -12.16
CA LEU A 273 3.07 -27.12 -11.86
C LEU A 273 3.07 -28.11 -10.70
N LEU A 274 4.12 -28.93 -10.56
CA LEU A 274 4.26 -29.80 -9.38
C LEU A 274 4.35 -28.99 -8.09
N ILE A 275 5.05 -27.85 -8.12
CA ILE A 275 5.14 -26.92 -7.00
C ILE A 275 3.76 -26.30 -6.71
N PHE A 276 3.03 -25.88 -7.75
CA PHE A 276 1.67 -25.39 -7.58
C PHE A 276 0.76 -26.42 -6.91
N ASN A 277 0.82 -27.68 -7.36
CA ASN A 277 -0.01 -28.77 -6.85
C ASN A 277 0.24 -29.02 -5.35
N ASP A 278 1.50 -28.98 -4.92
CA ASP A 278 1.89 -29.15 -3.51
C ASP A 278 1.38 -28.01 -2.61
N ILE A 279 1.48 -26.77 -3.10
CA ILE A 279 1.07 -25.58 -2.35
C ILE A 279 -0.46 -25.52 -2.19
N PHE A 280 -1.19 -25.69 -3.29
CA PHE A 280 -2.64 -25.46 -3.31
C PHE A 280 -3.47 -26.74 -3.18
N ASN A 281 -2.81 -27.90 -3.10
CA ASN A 281 -3.46 -29.21 -3.07
C ASN A 281 -4.47 -29.38 -4.24
N TYR A 282 -4.08 -28.91 -5.42
CA TYR A 282 -4.89 -28.97 -6.64
C TYR A 282 -4.04 -29.49 -7.79
N GLN A 283 -4.39 -30.65 -8.33
CA GLN A 283 -3.66 -31.27 -9.42
C GLN A 283 -4.13 -30.72 -10.77
N ILE A 284 -3.19 -30.13 -11.51
CA ILE A 284 -3.38 -29.75 -12.91
C ILE A 284 -3.12 -30.96 -13.80
N ASP A 285 -4.00 -31.22 -14.76
CA ASP A 285 -3.76 -32.26 -15.77
C ASP A 285 -2.63 -31.79 -16.71
N ILE A 286 -1.61 -32.65 -16.88
CA ILE A 286 -0.43 -32.32 -17.68
C ILE A 286 -0.80 -32.17 -19.16
N ASN A 287 -1.76 -32.96 -19.65
CA ASN A 287 -2.21 -32.87 -21.04
C ASN A 287 -2.98 -31.57 -21.25
N ASP A 288 -3.87 -31.19 -20.31
CA ASP A 288 -4.55 -29.89 -20.35
C ASP A 288 -3.55 -28.72 -20.38
N TYR A 289 -2.44 -28.82 -19.65
CA TYR A 289 -1.41 -27.79 -19.68
C TYR A 289 -0.67 -27.72 -21.01
N ARG A 290 -0.30 -28.87 -21.59
CA ARG A 290 0.36 -28.93 -22.91
C ARG A 290 -0.54 -28.36 -23.99
N ASP A 291 -1.81 -28.79 -24.02
CA ASP A 291 -2.81 -28.27 -24.93
C ASP A 291 -2.95 -26.75 -24.78
N PHE A 292 -3.00 -26.25 -23.54
CA PHE A 292 -3.06 -24.82 -23.28
C PHE A 292 -1.85 -24.06 -23.85
N VAL A 293 -0.64 -24.57 -23.65
CA VAL A 293 0.60 -23.96 -24.16
C VAL A 293 0.60 -23.96 -25.69
N GLU A 294 0.30 -25.10 -26.32
CA GLU A 294 0.29 -25.24 -27.79
C GLU A 294 -0.72 -24.28 -28.42
N ASN A 295 -1.94 -24.22 -27.89
CA ASN A 295 -2.98 -23.33 -28.44
C ASN A 295 -2.63 -21.84 -28.30
N VAL A 296 -1.93 -21.46 -27.23
CA VAL A 296 -1.42 -20.08 -27.07
C VAL A 296 -0.33 -19.79 -28.10
N LEU A 297 0.59 -20.73 -28.34
CA LEU A 297 1.67 -20.56 -29.33
C LEU A 297 1.14 -20.48 -30.76
N GLU A 298 0.09 -21.23 -31.08
CA GLU A 298 -0.57 -21.21 -32.39
C GLU A 298 -1.42 -19.96 -32.63
N ASN A 299 -1.52 -19.04 -31.65
CA ASN A 299 -2.41 -17.86 -31.70
C ASN A 299 -3.87 -18.24 -32.03
N SER A 300 -4.32 -19.38 -31.52
CA SER A 300 -5.67 -19.89 -31.76
C SER A 300 -6.72 -18.97 -31.12
N GLN A 301 -7.29 -18.04 -31.89
CA GLN A 301 -8.27 -17.04 -31.43
C GLN A 301 -9.57 -17.64 -30.83
N LYS A 302 -9.79 -18.96 -30.97
CA LYS A 302 -11.01 -19.66 -30.54
C LYS A 302 -10.73 -20.79 -29.54
N TYR A 303 -9.60 -20.78 -28.85
CA TYR A 303 -9.32 -21.83 -27.86
C TYR A 303 -10.04 -21.58 -26.53
N ALA A 304 -10.74 -22.61 -26.05
CA ALA A 304 -11.31 -22.61 -24.70
C ALA A 304 -10.26 -23.15 -23.72
N ILE A 305 -9.91 -22.36 -22.71
CA ILE A 305 -8.94 -22.77 -21.68
C ILE A 305 -9.48 -24.01 -20.95
N PRO A 306 -8.69 -25.09 -20.80
CA PRO A 306 -9.11 -26.30 -20.13
C PRO A 306 -9.54 -26.02 -18.69
N GLN A 307 -10.49 -26.80 -18.19
CA GLN A 307 -11.10 -26.54 -16.89
C GLN A 307 -10.07 -26.61 -15.76
N SER A 308 -9.08 -27.51 -15.86
CA SER A 308 -8.04 -27.63 -14.84
C SER A 308 -7.16 -26.38 -14.76
N ILE A 309 -6.75 -25.85 -15.91
CA ILE A 309 -5.98 -24.61 -16.04
C ILE A 309 -6.81 -23.41 -15.59
N GLN A 310 -8.08 -23.32 -16.02
CA GLN A 310 -8.95 -22.23 -15.61
C GLN A 310 -9.13 -22.17 -14.09
N ARG A 311 -9.26 -23.33 -13.44
CA ARG A 311 -9.35 -23.42 -11.98
C ARG A 311 -8.04 -23.03 -11.30
N ALA A 312 -6.89 -23.46 -11.82
CA ALA A 312 -5.59 -23.04 -11.32
C ALA A 312 -5.38 -21.52 -11.42
N LYS A 313 -5.73 -20.91 -12.56
CA LYS A 313 -5.71 -19.45 -12.74
C LYS A 313 -6.61 -18.73 -11.73
N ASN A 314 -7.80 -19.27 -11.46
CA ASN A 314 -8.70 -18.71 -10.46
C ASN A 314 -8.10 -18.79 -9.05
N ILE A 315 -7.49 -19.92 -8.66
CA ILE A 315 -6.80 -20.07 -7.37
C ILE A 315 -5.72 -18.99 -7.21
N ILE A 316 -4.87 -18.77 -8.22
CA ILE A 316 -3.82 -17.74 -8.16
C ILE A 316 -4.41 -16.34 -7.97
N ARG A 317 -5.53 -16.04 -8.65
CA ARG A 317 -6.21 -14.76 -8.52
C ARG A 317 -6.85 -14.53 -7.14
N THR A 318 -7.06 -15.60 -6.36
CA THR A 318 -7.52 -15.48 -4.96
C THR A 318 -6.41 -15.17 -3.96
N ILE A 319 -5.13 -15.19 -4.36
CA ILE A 319 -4.03 -14.87 -3.45
C ILE A 319 -4.11 -13.39 -3.04
N PRO A 320 -4.23 -13.09 -1.74
CA PRO A 320 -4.45 -11.73 -1.29
C PRO A 320 -3.21 -10.86 -1.46
N VAL A 321 -3.37 -9.73 -2.17
CA VAL A 321 -2.31 -8.74 -2.38
C VAL A 321 -2.21 -7.76 -1.23
N SER A 322 -3.33 -7.45 -0.56
CA SER A 322 -3.44 -6.42 0.47
C SER A 322 -4.07 -6.95 1.74
N SER A 323 -3.67 -6.38 2.89
CA SER A 323 -4.31 -6.59 4.19
C SER A 323 -5.38 -5.55 4.51
N ALA A 324 -5.67 -4.61 3.59
CA ALA A 324 -6.54 -3.46 3.85
C ALA A 324 -7.94 -3.88 4.35
N GLU A 325 -8.52 -4.94 3.78
CA GLU A 325 -9.82 -5.46 4.24
C GLU A 325 -9.74 -6.01 5.66
N VAL A 326 -8.68 -6.76 5.97
CA VAL A 326 -8.44 -7.31 7.32
C VAL A 326 -8.18 -6.19 8.33
N GLU A 327 -7.43 -5.15 7.96
CA GLU A 327 -7.21 -3.97 8.81
C GLU A 327 -8.51 -3.22 9.08
N MET A 328 -9.38 -3.09 8.08
CA MET A 328 -10.71 -2.51 8.22
C MET A 328 -11.59 -3.34 9.16
N VAL A 329 -11.55 -4.68 9.06
CA VAL A 329 -12.23 -5.60 9.99
C VAL A 329 -11.80 -5.33 11.42
N PHE A 330 -10.50 -5.34 11.72
CA PHE A 330 -10.02 -5.09 13.08
C PHE A 330 -10.33 -3.67 13.57
N SER A 331 -10.27 -2.68 12.68
CA SER A 331 -10.63 -1.30 13.02
C SER A 331 -12.11 -1.18 13.40
N ASN A 332 -13.00 -1.75 12.60
CA ASN A 332 -14.45 -1.77 12.88
C ASN A 332 -14.74 -2.54 14.17
N MET A 333 -14.08 -3.68 14.38
CA MET A 333 -14.21 -4.46 15.61
C MET A 333 -13.81 -3.64 16.84
N ASN A 334 -12.70 -2.91 16.78
CA ASN A 334 -12.28 -2.03 17.88
C ASN A 334 -13.31 -0.94 18.17
N ILE A 335 -13.93 -0.36 17.14
CA ILE A 335 -14.99 0.66 17.31
C ILE A 335 -16.21 0.03 17.99
N ILE A 336 -16.71 -1.10 17.48
CA ILE A 336 -17.89 -1.79 18.02
C ILE A 336 -17.66 -2.21 19.47
N CYS A 337 -16.50 -2.80 19.77
CA CYS A 337 -16.15 -3.25 21.11
C CYS A 337 -15.91 -2.09 22.08
N SER A 338 -15.36 -0.95 21.62
CA SER A 338 -15.11 0.22 22.48
C SER A 338 -16.36 1.06 22.77
N GLN A 339 -17.36 1.04 21.88
CA GLN A 339 -18.62 1.75 22.10
C GLN A 339 -19.59 0.99 23.02
N ASN A 340 -19.55 -0.35 23.04
CA ASN A 340 -20.55 -1.20 23.70
C ASN A 340 -19.95 -2.11 24.80
N THR A 341 -18.99 -1.59 25.58
CA THR A 341 -17.97 -2.30 26.38
C THR A 341 -18.42 -3.32 27.44
N SER A 342 -19.70 -3.68 27.57
CA SER A 342 -20.14 -4.59 28.65
C SER A 342 -21.25 -5.60 28.35
N HIS A 343 -21.90 -5.59 27.18
CA HIS A 343 -23.12 -6.41 26.98
C HIS A 343 -23.23 -7.19 25.65
N LEU A 344 -22.27 -7.06 24.73
CA LEU A 344 -22.36 -7.79 23.47
C LEU A 344 -21.79 -9.21 23.59
N THR A 345 -22.64 -10.20 23.33
CA THR A 345 -22.20 -11.58 23.13
C THR A 345 -21.34 -11.69 21.86
N VAL A 346 -20.53 -12.75 21.75
CA VAL A 346 -19.75 -13.05 20.54
C VAL A 346 -20.64 -13.09 19.29
N SER A 347 -21.85 -13.64 19.41
CA SER A 347 -22.83 -13.69 18.32
C SER A 347 -23.27 -12.28 17.90
N ASN A 348 -23.57 -11.40 18.85
CA ASN A 348 -23.95 -10.02 18.54
C ASN A 348 -22.81 -9.24 17.87
N ILE A 349 -21.58 -9.40 18.37
CA ILE A 349 -20.39 -8.80 17.73
C ILE A 349 -20.25 -9.31 16.30
N SER A 350 -20.38 -10.62 16.08
CA SER A 350 -20.31 -11.21 14.75
C SER A 350 -21.37 -10.66 13.81
N ASN A 351 -22.62 -10.52 14.27
CA ASN A 351 -23.71 -9.99 13.45
C ASN A 351 -23.48 -8.52 13.08
N ILE A 352 -23.07 -7.67 14.03
CA ILE A 352 -22.78 -6.26 13.77
C ILE A 352 -21.58 -6.12 12.82
N MET A 353 -20.56 -6.97 12.99
CA MET A 353 -19.41 -7.02 12.08
C MET A 353 -19.83 -7.39 10.65
N THR A 354 -20.68 -8.42 10.48
CA THR A 354 -21.21 -8.81 9.17
C THR A 354 -21.96 -7.66 8.50
N ILE A 355 -22.84 -6.97 9.24
CA ILE A 355 -23.56 -5.80 8.73
C ILE A 355 -22.58 -4.67 8.38
N SER A 356 -21.58 -4.42 9.20
CA SER A 356 -20.63 -3.31 8.98
C SER A 356 -19.69 -3.56 7.80
N LEU A 357 -19.41 -4.82 7.46
CA LEU A 357 -18.46 -5.19 6.42
C LEU A 357 -19.12 -5.53 5.08
N ILE A 358 -20.26 -6.22 5.13
CA ILE A 358 -20.95 -6.82 3.98
C ILE A 358 -22.39 -6.29 3.85
N GLY A 359 -22.89 -5.59 4.87
CA GLY A 359 -24.23 -5.00 4.84
C GLY A 359 -24.39 -4.04 3.67
N LEU A 360 -25.62 -4.00 3.15
CA LEU A 360 -25.99 -3.03 2.13
C LEU A 360 -25.77 -1.61 2.67
N PRO A 361 -25.35 -0.66 1.81
CA PRO A 361 -25.36 0.75 2.16
C PRO A 361 -26.75 1.12 2.68
N LEU A 362 -26.83 1.98 3.69
CA LEU A 362 -28.11 2.35 4.32
C LEU A 362 -29.17 2.83 3.30
N LYS A 363 -28.72 3.41 2.18
CA LYS A 363 -29.59 3.87 1.07
C LYS A 363 -30.25 2.75 0.27
N GLU A 364 -29.66 1.55 0.29
CA GLU A 364 -30.11 0.37 -0.45
C GLU A 364 -30.74 -0.69 0.45
N TRP A 365 -30.58 -0.53 1.77
CA TRP A 365 -31.21 -1.42 2.73
C TRP A 365 -32.70 -1.12 2.82
N ASP A 366 -33.52 -2.11 2.45
CA ASP A 366 -34.96 -2.07 2.66
C ASP A 366 -35.29 -2.52 4.09
N PRO A 367 -35.73 -1.61 4.98
CA PRO A 367 -36.05 -1.97 6.35
C PRO A 367 -37.37 -2.74 6.47
N ILE A 368 -38.24 -2.73 5.46
CA ILE A 368 -39.65 -3.17 5.59
C ILE A 368 -39.72 -4.62 6.06
N LEU A 369 -39.05 -5.55 5.38
CA LEU A 369 -39.06 -6.97 5.73
C LEU A 369 -38.50 -7.22 7.14
N THR A 370 -37.47 -6.47 7.52
CA THR A 370 -36.84 -6.60 8.84
C THR A 370 -37.74 -6.04 9.94
N ALA A 371 -38.35 -4.88 9.69
CA ALA A 371 -39.30 -4.24 10.59
C ALA A 371 -40.55 -5.10 10.77
N GLU A 372 -41.11 -5.67 9.70
CA GLU A 372 -42.26 -6.58 9.78
C GLU A 372 -41.94 -7.84 10.59
N ARG A 373 -40.76 -8.45 10.39
CA ARG A 373 -40.32 -9.60 11.20
C ARG A 373 -40.09 -9.22 12.66
N TRP A 374 -39.41 -8.09 12.90
CA TRP A 374 -39.15 -7.59 14.25
C TRP A 374 -40.46 -7.28 14.98
N LEU A 375 -41.40 -6.60 14.31
CA LEU A 375 -42.73 -6.30 14.83
C LEU A 375 -43.51 -7.59 15.12
N LYS A 376 -43.42 -8.64 14.30
CA LYS A 376 -44.07 -9.93 14.56
C LYS A 376 -43.48 -10.68 15.77
N VAL A 377 -42.17 -10.57 15.99
CA VAL A 377 -41.47 -11.24 17.11
C VAL A 377 -41.59 -10.45 18.41
N ASN A 378 -41.57 -9.11 18.32
CA ASN A 378 -41.56 -8.20 19.46
C ASN A 378 -42.90 -7.45 19.59
N GLN A 379 -44.04 -8.13 19.40
CA GLN A 379 -45.36 -7.56 19.66
C GLN A 379 -45.57 -7.30 21.16
N THR A 380 -44.95 -6.23 21.65
CA THR A 380 -45.51 -5.36 22.68
C THR A 380 -45.44 -3.94 22.11
N ALA A 381 -46.57 -3.24 22.18
CA ALA A 381 -46.98 -2.12 21.34
C ALA A 381 -46.06 -0.89 21.33
N ASP A 382 -46.22 -0.14 20.23
CA ASP A 382 -45.89 1.26 19.99
C ASP A 382 -44.44 1.62 19.63
N ASP A 383 -44.16 1.71 18.31
CA ASP A 383 -43.42 2.88 17.82
C ASP A 383 -43.67 3.17 16.34
N ALA A 384 -44.09 4.41 16.07
CA ALA A 384 -44.57 4.87 14.77
C ALA A 384 -43.63 5.95 14.23
N GLN A 385 -42.50 5.55 13.65
CA GLN A 385 -41.70 6.46 12.83
C GLN A 385 -40.65 5.67 12.05
N LEU A 386 -40.80 5.57 10.72
CA LEU A 386 -39.68 5.52 9.77
C LEU A 386 -40.23 5.56 8.33
N LYS A 387 -40.10 6.72 7.69
CA LYS A 387 -40.18 6.88 6.24
C LYS A 387 -38.93 7.64 5.79
N MET A 388 -38.11 7.06 4.92
CA MET A 388 -37.33 7.83 3.94
C MET A 388 -36.99 7.03 2.67
N LYS A 389 -36.92 7.77 1.56
CA LYS A 389 -36.90 7.35 0.14
C LYS A 389 -35.50 7.00 -0.40
N ILE A 390 -35.51 6.17 -1.45
CA ILE A 390 -34.41 5.56 -2.21
C ILE A 390 -33.84 6.48 -3.32
N ALA A 391 -32.53 6.38 -3.60
CA ALA A 391 -31.94 6.54 -4.94
C ALA A 391 -30.56 5.83 -5.11
N SER A 392 -30.53 4.91 -6.10
CA SER A 392 -29.49 4.29 -6.97
C SER A 392 -28.21 3.58 -6.45
N GLU A 393 -28.34 2.25 -6.38
CA GLU A 393 -27.56 1.02 -6.74
C GLU A 393 -26.02 0.95 -6.99
N ASP A 394 -25.39 -0.04 -6.33
CA ASP A 394 -24.22 -0.85 -6.76
C ASP A 394 -24.59 -2.36 -6.88
N ILE A 395 -24.20 -3.01 -7.99
CA ILE A 395 -24.69 -4.33 -8.43
C ILE A 395 -23.99 -5.50 -7.74
N ASN A 396 -22.79 -5.30 -7.18
CA ASN A 396 -21.98 -6.41 -6.67
C ASN A 396 -22.37 -6.89 -5.25
N GLN A 397 -23.01 -6.06 -4.43
CA GLN A 397 -23.38 -6.43 -3.06
C GLN A 397 -24.67 -7.26 -2.97
N LYS A 398 -25.60 -7.10 -3.92
CA LYS A 398 -26.86 -7.88 -3.95
C LYS A 398 -26.63 -9.38 -4.15
N ALA A 399 -25.61 -9.77 -4.91
CA ALA A 399 -25.33 -11.18 -5.19
C ALA A 399 -24.91 -11.96 -3.94
N ILE A 400 -24.15 -11.33 -3.04
CA ILE A 400 -23.69 -11.93 -1.79
C ILE A 400 -24.85 -12.02 -0.78
N TRP A 401 -25.69 -10.98 -0.71
CA TRP A 401 -26.85 -10.97 0.19
C TRP A 401 -27.88 -12.04 -0.13
N LYS A 402 -28.11 -12.34 -1.41
CA LYS A 402 -29.05 -13.39 -1.84
C LYS A 402 -28.65 -14.80 -1.40
N TYR A 403 -27.40 -15.01 -0.99
CA TYR A 403 -26.90 -16.26 -0.42
C TYR A 403 -26.97 -16.30 1.12
N LEU A 404 -27.13 -15.16 1.78
CA LEU A 404 -27.12 -15.02 3.24
C LEU A 404 -28.52 -14.82 3.85
N THR A 405 -29.53 -14.53 3.03
CA THR A 405 -30.97 -14.50 3.36
C THR A 405 -31.70 -15.64 2.68
#